data_AF-A0A7J7RAC7-F1
#
_entry.id   AF-A0A7J7RAC7-F1
#
_cell.length_a   1.000
_cell.length_b   1.000
_cell.length_c   1.000
_cell.angle_alpha   90.00
_cell.angle_beta   90.00
_cell.angle_gamma   90.00
#
_symmetry.space_group_name_H-M   'P 1'
#
loop_
_entity.id
_entity.type
_entity.pdbx_description
1 polymer ?
#
loop_
_entity_poly.entity_id
_entity_poly.type
_entity_poly.pdbx_seq_one_letter_code
_entity_poly.pdbx_strand_id
1 'polypeptide(L)'
;MNQHHLNALGVGHASLDQLCQVTMARGLHSKLTGAGGGGCGITLLRPGLEGPEVEATKQALTGCGFDCWETSVGAPGISIHTAASLDAPIRQALGGL
;
A
#
# COMPACT_ATOMS: atom_id res chain seq x y z
N MET A 1 8.16 -10.82 -11.40
CA MET A 1 9.60 -10.82 -11.76
C MET A 1 10.46 -10.16 -10.69
N ASN A 2 10.40 -8.84 -10.47
CA ASN A 2 11.27 -8.15 -9.49
C ASN A 2 11.14 -8.73 -8.06
N GLN A 3 9.92 -9.00 -7.57
CA GLN A 3 9.74 -9.63 -6.24
C GLN A 3 10.53 -10.95 -6.09
N HIS A 4 10.54 -11.80 -7.12
CA HIS A 4 11.29 -13.05 -7.07
C HIS A 4 12.80 -12.84 -7.10
N HIS A 5 13.28 -11.83 -7.83
CA HIS A 5 14.70 -11.46 -7.79
C HIS A 5 15.11 -10.99 -6.39
N LEU A 6 14.27 -10.19 -5.72
CA LEU A 6 14.51 -9.75 -4.35
C LEU A 6 14.50 -10.94 -3.37
N ASN A 7 13.59 -11.90 -3.53
CA ASN A 7 13.61 -13.14 -2.75
C ASN A 7 14.92 -13.94 -3.00
N ALA A 8 15.37 -14.03 -4.26
CA ALA A 8 16.63 -14.71 -4.60
C ALA A 8 17.88 -14.01 -4.04
N LEU A 9 17.83 -12.69 -3.85
CA LEU A 9 18.86 -11.91 -3.16
C LEU A 9 18.84 -12.09 -1.62
N GLY A 10 17.91 -12.89 -1.09
CA GLY A 10 17.83 -13.18 0.34
C GLY A 10 17.17 -12.08 1.19
N VAL A 11 16.56 -11.07 0.56
CA VAL A 11 15.85 -9.99 1.28
C VAL A 11 14.34 -10.22 1.39
N GLY A 12 13.88 -11.42 1.05
CA GLY A 12 12.48 -11.83 1.24
C GLY A 12 12.09 -11.97 2.72
N HIS A 13 10.80 -12.20 2.98
CA HIS A 13 10.28 -12.50 4.31
C HIS A 13 8.91 -13.15 4.21
N ALA A 14 8.57 -14.06 5.15
CA ALA A 14 7.30 -14.80 5.12
C ALA A 14 6.07 -13.86 5.07
N SER A 15 6.10 -12.72 5.76
CA SER A 15 5.01 -11.74 5.70
C SER A 15 4.85 -11.09 4.32
N LEU A 16 5.94 -10.88 3.58
CA LEU A 16 5.93 -10.33 2.23
C LEU A 16 5.44 -11.35 1.22
N ASP A 17 5.81 -12.63 1.40
CA ASP A 17 5.28 -13.73 0.59
C ASP A 17 3.77 -13.89 0.82
N GLN A 18 3.31 -13.81 2.07
CA GLN A 18 1.89 -13.82 2.42
C GLN A 18 1.14 -12.63 1.81
N LEU A 19 1.69 -11.42 1.88
CA LEU A 19 1.13 -10.24 1.20
C LEU A 19 0.95 -10.50 -0.30
N CYS A 20 2.01 -10.98 -0.96
CA CYS A 20 1.96 -11.27 -2.40
C CYS A 20 0.93 -12.36 -2.74
N GLN A 21 0.80 -13.39 -1.90
CA GLN A 21 -0.18 -14.45 -2.07
C GLN A 21 -1.62 -13.92 -1.95
N VAL A 22 -1.91 -13.13 -0.92
CA VAL A 22 -3.25 -12.56 -0.67
C VAL A 22 -3.70 -11.64 -1.80
N THR A 23 -2.79 -10.81 -2.32
CA THR A 23 -3.10 -9.92 -3.44
C THR A 23 -3.21 -10.69 -4.75
N MET A 24 -2.35 -11.69 -4.98
CA MET A 24 -2.37 -12.51 -6.20
C MET A 24 -3.65 -13.34 -6.32
N ALA A 25 -4.21 -13.80 -5.20
CA ALA A 25 -5.51 -14.48 -5.16
C ALA A 25 -6.67 -13.63 -5.72
N ARG A 26 -6.48 -12.30 -5.81
CA ARG A 26 -7.42 -11.33 -6.40
C ARG A 26 -6.91 -10.75 -7.72
N GLY A 27 -5.90 -11.39 -8.33
CA GLY A 27 -5.29 -10.94 -9.58
C GLY A 27 -4.52 -9.63 -9.46
N LEU A 28 -4.13 -9.22 -8.26
CA LEU A 28 -3.31 -8.03 -8.02
C LEU A 28 -1.85 -8.41 -7.79
N HIS A 29 -0.94 -7.64 -8.37
CA HIS A 29 0.50 -7.91 -8.27
C HIS A 29 1.16 -6.97 -7.28
N SER A 30 2.04 -7.57 -6.46
CA SER A 30 2.70 -6.87 -5.38
C SER A 30 4.20 -7.15 -5.36
N LYS A 31 4.93 -6.26 -4.70
CA LYS A 31 6.33 -6.48 -4.34
C LYS A 31 6.66 -5.75 -3.04
N LEU A 32 7.68 -6.18 -2.34
CA LEU A 32 8.28 -5.42 -1.23
C LEU A 32 8.80 -4.08 -1.72
N THR A 33 8.88 -3.09 -0.83
CA THR A 33 9.51 -1.79 -1.10
C THR A 33 10.51 -1.46 0.01
N GLY A 34 11.67 -0.90 -0.36
CA GLY A 34 12.78 -0.67 0.57
C GLY A 34 13.66 -1.91 0.78
N ALA A 35 14.11 -2.11 2.02
CA ALA A 35 15.15 -3.09 2.37
C ALA A 35 14.70 -4.56 2.26
N GLY A 36 13.42 -4.85 2.47
CA GLY A 36 12.91 -6.22 2.61
C GLY A 36 12.98 -6.72 4.06
N GLY A 37 12.98 -8.04 4.27
CA GLY A 37 12.99 -8.64 5.62
C GLY A 37 11.69 -8.41 6.41
N GLY A 38 10.61 -8.03 5.74
CA GLY A 38 9.36 -7.56 6.34
C GLY A 38 9.03 -6.16 5.81
N GLY A 39 8.70 -5.24 6.71
CA GLY A 39 8.41 -3.84 6.34
C GLY A 39 7.18 -3.72 5.44
N CYS A 40 7.30 -2.91 4.38
CA CYS A 40 6.17 -2.56 3.52
C CYS A 40 6.19 -3.32 2.18
N GLY A 41 4.99 -3.63 1.69
CA GLY A 41 4.75 -4.01 0.30
C GLY A 41 4.03 -2.90 -0.46
N ILE A 42 4.16 -2.92 -1.79
CA ILE A 42 3.36 -2.11 -2.72
C ILE A 42 2.56 -3.06 -3.61
N THR A 43 1.28 -2.75 -3.79
CA THR A 43 0.34 -3.48 -4.64
C THR A 43 -0.13 -2.54 -5.74
N LEU A 44 -0.02 -2.95 -7.00
CA LEU A 44 -0.50 -2.13 -8.12
C LEU A 44 -2.00 -2.33 -8.33
N LEU A 45 -2.77 -1.26 -8.17
CA LEU A 45 -4.18 -1.21 -8.58
C LEU A 45 -4.25 -0.79 -10.05
N ARG A 46 -4.81 -1.65 -10.91
CA ARG A 46 -4.96 -1.35 -12.34
C ARG A 46 -6.13 -0.40 -12.58
N PRO A 47 -6.10 0.43 -13.63
CA PRO A 47 -7.28 1.18 -14.06
C PRO A 47 -8.48 0.23 -14.28
N GLY A 48 -9.67 0.65 -13.85
CA GLY A 48 -10.90 -0.14 -13.98
C GLY A 48 -11.04 -1.27 -12.94
N LEU A 49 -10.19 -1.31 -11.92
CA LEU A 49 -10.41 -2.17 -10.75
C LEU A 49 -11.58 -1.60 -9.93
N GLU A 50 -12.52 -2.46 -9.56
CA GLU A 50 -13.74 -2.03 -8.88
C GLU A 50 -13.48 -1.77 -7.40
N GLY A 51 -14.10 -0.73 -6.83
CA GLY A 51 -13.94 -0.36 -5.41
C GLY A 51 -14.15 -1.52 -4.42
N PRO A 52 -15.17 -2.39 -4.59
CA PRO A 52 -15.35 -3.58 -3.75
C PRO A 52 -14.17 -4.56 -3.78
N GLU A 53 -13.47 -4.70 -4.90
CA GLU A 53 -12.29 -5.57 -5.00
C GLU A 53 -11.10 -4.99 -4.23
N VAL A 54 -10.95 -3.66 -4.26
CA VAL A 54 -9.95 -2.94 -3.46
C VAL A 54 -10.21 -3.13 -1.97
N GLU A 55 -11.45 -2.92 -1.53
CA GLU A 55 -11.83 -3.09 -0.12
C GLU A 55 -11.70 -4.55 0.34
N ALA A 56 -12.10 -5.52 -0.49
CA ALA A 56 -11.90 -6.93 -0.18
C ALA A 56 -10.42 -7.31 -0.06
N THR A 57 -9.53 -6.64 -0.82
CA THR A 57 -8.08 -6.82 -0.71
C THR A 57 -7.55 -6.24 0.60
N LYS A 58 -7.94 -5.01 0.92
CA LYS A 58 -7.57 -4.33 2.18
C LYS A 58 -8.00 -5.15 3.39
N GLN A 59 -9.25 -5.63 3.39
CA GLN A 59 -9.78 -6.46 4.48
C GLN A 59 -9.00 -7.78 4.65
N ALA A 60 -8.61 -8.44 3.55
CA ALA A 60 -7.80 -9.66 3.62
C ALA A 60 -6.38 -9.40 4.15
N LEU A 61 -5.76 -8.29 3.77
CA LEU A 61 -4.46 -7.87 4.28
C LEU A 61 -4.53 -7.50 5.77
N THR A 62 -5.56 -6.76 6.19
CA THR A 62 -5.78 -6.46 7.61
C THR A 62 -6.11 -7.70 8.43
N GLY A 63 -6.84 -8.67 7.85
CA GLY A 63 -7.06 -9.98 8.48
C GLY A 63 -5.77 -10.79 8.70
N CYS A 64 -4.70 -10.47 7.97
CA CYS A 64 -3.36 -11.01 8.18
C CYS A 64 -2.56 -10.25 9.25
N GLY A 65 -3.15 -9.22 9.87
CA GLY A 65 -2.49 -8.35 10.86
C GLY A 65 -1.66 -7.23 10.24
N PHE A 66 -1.85 -6.89 8.97
CA PHE A 66 -1.14 -5.79 8.31
C PHE A 66 -1.93 -4.49 8.37
N ASP A 67 -1.23 -3.38 8.53
CA ASP A 67 -1.78 -2.07 8.20
C ASP A 67 -1.80 -1.89 6.67
N CYS A 68 -2.90 -1.37 6.13
CA CYS A 68 -3.10 -1.25 4.70
C CYS A 68 -3.67 0.12 4.33
N TRP A 69 -2.99 0.82 3.44
CA TRP A 69 -3.41 2.10 2.89
C TRP A 69 -3.58 2.00 1.39
N GLU A 70 -4.69 2.53 0.89
CA GLU A 70 -4.85 2.85 -0.52
C GLU A 70 -4.29 4.25 -0.76
N THR A 71 -3.37 4.37 -1.71
CA THR A 71 -2.70 5.64 -2.01
C THR A 71 -2.19 5.65 -3.45
N SER A 72 -1.63 6.78 -3.87
CA SER A 72 -1.03 6.98 -5.19
C SER A 72 0.49 7.09 -5.11
N VAL A 73 1.16 6.70 -6.19
CA VAL A 73 2.61 6.86 -6.38
C VAL A 73 2.84 7.89 -7.48
N GLY A 74 3.87 8.74 -7.33
CA GLY A 74 4.13 9.84 -8.25
C GLY A 74 3.28 11.09 -8.00
N ALA A 75 2.84 11.27 -6.75
CA ALA A 75 2.13 12.47 -6.31
C ALA A 75 3.01 13.75 -6.42
N PRO A 76 2.41 14.96 -6.41
CA PRO A 76 3.16 16.21 -6.37
C PRO A 76 4.16 16.27 -5.21
N GLY A 77 5.24 17.04 -5.41
CA GLY A 77 6.20 17.36 -4.36
C GLY A 77 5.71 18.45 -3.41
N ILE A 78 6.63 19.31 -2.95
CA ILE A 78 6.32 20.41 -2.02
C ILE A 78 5.18 21.27 -2.57
N SER A 79 4.17 21.50 -1.74
CA SER A 79 2.96 22.26 -2.06
C SER A 79 2.57 23.17 -0.89
N ILE A 80 1.96 24.31 -1.19
CA ILE A 80 1.36 25.21 -0.19
C ILE A 80 -0.15 25.01 -0.22
N HIS A 81 -0.75 24.79 0.94
CA HIS A 81 -2.18 24.57 1.09
C HIS A 81 -2.81 25.73 1.86
N THR A 82 -4.02 26.13 1.46
CA THR A 82 -4.86 26.97 2.31
C THR A 82 -5.54 26.08 3.35
N ALA A 83 -5.90 26.62 4.52
CA ALA A 83 -6.63 25.84 5.53
C ALA A 83 -7.89 25.18 4.94
N ALA A 84 -8.57 25.88 4.03
CA ALA A 84 -9.75 25.40 3.32
C ALA A 84 -9.51 24.23 2.34
N SER A 85 -8.27 23.89 1.99
CA SER A 85 -7.94 22.74 1.13
C SER A 85 -7.47 21.49 1.89
N LEU A 86 -7.34 21.57 3.22
CA LEU A 86 -6.94 20.42 4.05
C LEU A 86 -8.14 19.49 4.32
N ASP A 87 -7.89 18.19 4.45
CA ASP A 87 -8.92 17.26 4.92
C ASP A 87 -9.21 17.45 6.42
N ALA A 88 -10.44 17.11 6.85
CA ALA A 88 -10.87 17.30 8.23
C ALA A 88 -9.93 16.65 9.28
N PRO A 89 -9.42 15.42 9.10
CA PRO A 89 -8.48 14.83 10.05
C PRO A 89 -7.18 15.63 10.18
N ILE A 90 -6.69 16.19 9.07
CA ILE A 90 -5.47 17.01 9.04
C ILE A 90 -5.72 18.36 9.73
N ARG A 91 -6.85 19.03 9.43
CA ARG A 91 -7.22 20.30 10.10
C ARG A 91 -7.34 20.14 11.61
N GLN A 92 -7.97 19.05 12.05
CA GLN A 92 -8.14 18.78 13.46
C GLN A 92 -6.79 18.54 14.15
N ALA A 93 -5.91 17.74 13.54
CA ALA A 93 -4.58 17.46 14.08
C ALA A 93 -3.68 18.72 14.19
N LEU A 94 -3.88 19.70 13.30
CA LEU A 94 -3.13 20.96 13.28
C LEU A 94 -3.75 22.07 14.15
N GLY A 95 -4.78 21.79 14.93
CA GLY A 95 -5.33 22.74 15.91
C GLY A 95 -6.43 23.67 15.38
N GLY A 96 -7.16 23.28 14.33
CA GLY A 96 -8.37 23.98 13.88
C GLY A 96 -8.13 25.33 13.19
N LEU A 97 -7.00 25.46 12.48
CA LEU A 97 -6.74 26.57 11.54
C LEU A 97 -7.84 26.73 10.47
#